data_AF-A0A2M3ZB05-F1
#
_entry.id   AF-A0A2M3ZB05-F1
#
_cell.length_a   1.000
_cell.length_b   1.000
_cell.length_c   1.000
_cell.angle_alpha   90.00
_cell.angle_beta   90.00
_cell.angle_gamma   90.00
#
_symmetry.space_group_name_H-M   'P 1'
#
loop_
_entity.id
_entity.type
_entity.pdbx_description
1 polymer ?
#
loop_
_entity_poly.entity_id
_entity_poly.type
_entity_poly.pdbx_seq_one_letter_code
_entity_poly.pdbx_strand_id
1 'polypeptide(L)'
;KLNESSNVLKDSLYIINRNPRNLERLRVARKTDGYHLEKPIRSFWHRLDLTASNKYVAARLVHFQNGTIVECSTMEWALKKHLYKGNDYTAYTNLARVFASRCMEVGITEMRCDLKATQGGKVASFLKIVEESGIKLKEPERLRPSYSWDMHRHAKPWEVTEQ
;
A
#
# COMPACT_ATOMS: atom_id res chain seq x y z
N LYS A 1 -21.16 -3.84 16.14
CA LYS A 1 -19.84 -3.38 16.67
C LYS A 1 -19.40 -2.01 16.13
N LEU A 2 -19.82 -1.54 14.94
CA LEU A 2 -19.53 -0.16 14.49
C LEU A 2 -20.25 0.93 15.32
N ASN A 3 -21.44 0.63 15.84
CA ASN A 3 -22.27 1.60 16.58
C ASN A 3 -21.76 1.91 18.01
N GLU A 4 -20.79 1.14 18.54
CA GLU A 4 -20.24 1.38 19.87
C GLU A 4 -19.12 2.44 19.85
N SER A 5 -18.42 2.61 18.73
CA SER A 5 -17.33 3.59 18.61
C SER A 5 -17.80 5.04 18.48
N SER A 6 -19.09 5.27 18.21
CA SER A 6 -19.68 6.60 18.03
C SER A 6 -20.31 7.18 19.30
N ASN A 7 -20.30 6.43 20.42
CA ASN A 7 -20.79 6.94 21.69
C ASN A 7 -19.74 7.89 22.30
N VAL A 8 -19.78 9.14 21.85
CA VAL A 8 -19.04 10.24 22.46
C VAL A 8 -19.72 10.55 23.80
N LEU A 9 -18.99 10.43 24.90
CA LEU A 9 -19.49 10.81 26.22
C LEU A 9 -19.77 12.32 26.20
N LYS A 10 -20.93 12.74 26.68
CA LYS A 10 -21.44 14.13 26.53
C LYS A 10 -20.52 15.23 27.09
N ASP A 11 -19.52 14.89 27.90
CA ASP A 11 -18.55 15.84 28.50
C ASP A 11 -17.07 15.50 28.19
N SER A 12 -16.77 14.72 27.15
CA SER A 12 -15.38 14.34 26.84
C SER A 12 -14.63 15.43 26.06
N LEU A 13 -13.50 15.90 26.62
CA LEU A 13 -12.58 16.85 25.95
C LEU A 13 -11.76 16.24 24.80
N TYR A 14 -11.74 14.91 24.65
CA TYR A 14 -10.94 14.22 23.66
C TYR A 14 -11.66 12.99 23.08
N ILE A 15 -11.34 12.67 21.83
CA ILE A 15 -11.89 11.52 21.10
C ILE A 15 -10.77 10.50 20.88
N ILE A 16 -11.03 9.23 21.23
CA ILE A 16 -10.08 8.14 21.01
C ILE A 16 -10.50 7.33 19.79
N ASN A 17 -9.68 7.32 18.74
CA ASN A 17 -9.85 6.41 17.62
C ASN A 17 -8.97 5.16 17.81
N ARG A 18 -9.58 3.97 17.85
CA ARG A 18 -8.89 2.68 17.99
C ARG A 18 -8.59 1.98 16.65
N ASN A 19 -8.96 2.58 15.52
CA ASN A 19 -8.67 2.01 14.19
C ASN A 19 -7.18 2.17 13.86
N PRO A 20 -6.42 1.06 13.69
CA PRO A 20 -4.99 1.13 13.40
C PRO A 20 -4.68 1.87 12.09
N ARG A 21 -5.58 1.79 11.09
CA ARG A 21 -5.36 2.40 9.77
C ARG A 21 -5.69 3.89 9.70
N ASN A 22 -6.25 4.48 10.76
CA ASN A 22 -6.69 5.88 10.70
C ASN A 22 -5.52 6.84 10.42
N LEU A 23 -4.41 6.66 11.14
CA LEU A 23 -3.24 7.53 11.01
C LEU A 23 -2.53 7.38 9.65
N GLU A 24 -2.58 6.19 9.06
CA GLU A 24 -2.03 5.91 7.72
C GLU A 24 -2.84 6.66 6.66
N ARG A 25 -4.18 6.58 6.72
CA ARG A 25 -5.07 7.29 5.79
C ARG A 25 -4.95 8.81 5.91
N LEU A 26 -4.73 9.32 7.12
CA LEU A 26 -4.47 10.74 7.38
C LEU A 26 -3.03 11.17 7.00
N ARG A 27 -2.16 10.23 6.62
CA ARG A 27 -0.75 10.44 6.30
C ARG A 27 0.10 10.99 7.45
N VAL A 28 -0.37 10.86 8.69
CA VAL A 28 0.34 11.32 9.90
C VAL A 28 1.13 10.17 10.55
N ALA A 29 0.75 8.92 10.26
CA ALA A 29 1.41 7.73 10.79
C ALA A 29 2.92 7.75 10.53
N ARG A 30 3.70 7.35 11.54
CA ARG A 30 5.15 7.18 11.40
C ARG A 30 5.44 6.03 10.44
N LYS A 31 6.25 6.29 9.41
CA LYS A 31 6.95 5.24 8.66
C LYS A 31 8.23 4.91 9.44
N THR A 32 8.76 3.70 9.29
CA THR A 32 10.10 3.41 9.83
C THR A 32 11.11 4.26 9.06
N ASP A 33 11.76 5.19 9.75
CA ASP A 33 12.76 6.08 9.17
C ASP A 33 14.16 5.55 9.45
N GLY A 34 15.14 5.96 8.64
CA GLY A 34 16.50 5.44 8.66
C GLY A 34 16.72 4.25 7.73
N TYR A 35 17.72 3.42 8.05
CA TYR A 35 18.16 2.28 7.23
C TYR A 35 18.46 2.64 5.76
N HIS A 36 18.91 3.86 5.50
CA HIS A 36 19.12 4.37 4.14
C HIS A 36 20.17 3.59 3.33
N LEU A 37 21.10 2.93 4.02
CA LEU A 37 22.16 2.11 3.41
C LEU A 37 21.72 0.66 3.17
N GLU A 38 20.64 0.20 3.80
CA GLU A 38 20.15 -1.17 3.67
C GLU A 38 19.11 -1.30 2.55
N LYS A 39 19.12 -2.45 1.89
CA LYS A 39 18.07 -2.87 0.96
C LYS A 39 17.46 -4.17 1.47
N PRO A 40 16.12 -4.34 1.47
CA PRO A 40 15.10 -3.41 0.96
C PRO A 40 14.88 -2.19 1.87
N ILE A 41 14.38 -1.10 1.28
CA ILE A 41 14.09 0.11 2.04
C ILE A 41 12.89 -0.16 2.95
N ARG A 42 13.03 0.20 4.23
CA ARG A 42 12.00 -0.07 5.24
C ARG A 42 10.93 1.02 5.35
N SER A 43 11.16 2.21 4.79
CA SER A 43 10.25 3.36 4.88
C SER A 43 8.97 3.22 4.05
N PHE A 44 8.00 2.45 4.53
CA PHE A 44 6.68 2.28 3.93
C PHE A 44 5.61 1.97 4.98
N TRP A 45 4.33 2.15 4.65
CA TRP A 45 3.22 1.55 5.41
C TRP A 45 2.84 0.20 4.81
N HIS A 46 2.63 0.17 3.50
CA HIS A 46 2.31 -1.00 2.69
C HIS A 46 3.30 -1.16 1.53
N ARG A 47 3.85 -2.36 1.37
CA ARG A 47 4.76 -2.70 0.26
C ARG A 47 4.21 -3.87 -0.55
N LEU A 48 4.38 -3.79 -1.85
CA LEU A 48 4.16 -4.88 -2.78
C LEU A 48 5.40 -5.77 -2.83
N ASP A 49 5.24 -7.03 -2.43
CA ASP A 49 6.26 -8.07 -2.55
C ASP A 49 5.81 -9.11 -3.59
N LEU A 50 6.63 -9.32 -4.61
CA LEU A 50 6.38 -10.31 -5.65
C LEU A 50 7.45 -11.39 -5.60
N THR A 51 7.04 -12.61 -5.24
CA THR A 51 7.92 -13.77 -5.17
C THR A 51 7.62 -14.72 -6.32
N ALA A 52 8.60 -14.89 -7.21
CA ALA A 52 8.52 -15.83 -8.31
C ALA A 52 9.38 -17.06 -8.01
N SER A 53 8.78 -18.25 -8.12
CA SER A 53 9.46 -19.54 -8.17
C SER A 53 9.45 -20.05 -9.62
N ASN A 54 10.14 -21.15 -9.90
CA ASN A 54 10.14 -21.74 -11.25
C ASN A 54 8.73 -22.11 -11.72
N LYS A 55 7.88 -22.61 -10.82
CA LYS A 55 6.54 -23.12 -11.16
C LYS A 55 5.40 -22.11 -10.90
N TYR A 56 5.57 -21.24 -9.92
CA TYR A 56 4.49 -20.42 -9.37
C TYR A 56 4.97 -19.02 -9.06
N VAL A 57 4.02 -18.09 -9.06
CA VAL A 57 4.21 -16.70 -8.67
C VAL A 57 3.19 -16.35 -7.60
N ALA A 58 3.64 -15.56 -6.61
CA ALA A 58 2.80 -15.01 -5.57
C ALA A 58 3.09 -13.51 -5.39
N ALA A 59 2.03 -12.72 -5.27
CA ALA A 59 2.06 -11.32 -4.88
C ALA A 59 1.50 -11.17 -3.47
N ARG A 60 2.17 -10.33 -2.67
CA ARG A 60 1.81 -10.06 -1.29
C ARG A 60 1.81 -8.56 -1.06
N LEU A 61 0.85 -8.12 -0.27
CA LEU A 61 0.81 -6.78 0.28
C LEU A 61 1.22 -6.84 1.75
N VAL A 62 2.36 -6.27 2.07
CA VAL A 62 2.99 -6.38 3.40
C VAL A 62 2.90 -5.05 4.13
N HIS A 63 2.33 -5.08 5.34
CA HIS A 63 2.39 -4.01 6.31
C HIS A 63 3.73 -4.02 7.05
N PHE A 64 4.27 -2.84 7.39
CA PHE A 64 5.54 -2.75 8.11
C PHE A 64 5.53 -3.45 9.49
N GLN A 65 4.38 -3.48 10.18
CA GLN A 65 4.26 -4.08 11.52
C GLN A 65 3.43 -5.37 11.55
N ASN A 66 2.40 -5.48 10.70
CA ASN A 66 1.41 -6.56 10.79
C ASN A 66 1.75 -7.73 9.87
N GLY A 67 2.75 -7.58 9.00
CA GLY A 67 3.08 -8.57 7.98
C GLY A 67 2.08 -8.55 6.83
N THR A 68 1.81 -9.71 6.23
CA THR A 68 1.01 -9.81 5.00
C THR A 68 -0.48 -9.56 5.28
N ILE A 69 -1.05 -8.55 4.61
CA ILE A 69 -2.48 -8.22 4.67
C ILE A 69 -3.25 -8.96 3.57
N VAL A 70 -2.73 -8.90 2.33
CA VAL A 70 -3.33 -9.54 1.16
C VAL A 70 -2.28 -10.43 0.54
N GLU A 71 -2.64 -11.67 0.26
CA GLU A 71 -1.85 -12.60 -0.52
C GLU A 71 -2.64 -13.05 -1.74
N CYS A 72 -1.96 -13.23 -2.86
CA CYS A 72 -2.51 -13.77 -4.09
C CYS A 72 -1.46 -14.64 -4.76
N SER A 73 -1.76 -15.92 -4.94
CA SER A 73 -0.82 -16.87 -5.54
C SER A 73 -1.46 -17.67 -6.68
N THR A 74 -0.66 -17.92 -7.71
CA THR A 74 -1.01 -18.90 -8.77
C THR A 74 -1.14 -20.33 -8.26
N MET A 75 -0.72 -20.62 -7.03
CA MET A 75 -0.96 -21.90 -6.36
C MET A 75 -2.41 -22.07 -5.90
N GLU A 76 -3.13 -20.97 -5.67
CA GLU A 76 -4.52 -21.01 -5.25
C GLU A 76 -5.37 -21.68 -6.33
N TRP A 77 -6.18 -22.66 -5.93
CA TRP A 77 -6.96 -23.46 -6.88
C TRP A 77 -7.88 -22.61 -7.77
N ALA A 78 -8.45 -21.53 -7.22
CA ALA A 78 -9.31 -20.60 -7.93
C ALA A 78 -8.62 -19.95 -9.13
N LEU A 79 -7.33 -19.59 -9.01
CA LEU A 79 -6.52 -19.08 -10.10
C LEU A 79 -5.96 -20.21 -10.98
N LYS A 80 -5.43 -21.26 -10.34
CA LYS A 80 -4.75 -22.37 -11.01
C LYS A 80 -5.63 -23.05 -12.05
N LYS A 81 -6.92 -23.24 -11.79
CA LYS A 81 -7.86 -23.88 -12.73
C LYS A 81 -8.06 -23.10 -14.03
N HIS A 82 -7.78 -21.79 -14.02
CA HIS A 82 -7.89 -20.90 -15.18
C HIS A 82 -6.54 -20.60 -15.84
N LEU A 83 -5.46 -21.21 -15.36
CA LEU A 83 -4.11 -21.00 -15.85
C LEU A 83 -3.57 -22.30 -16.45
N TYR A 84 -3.05 -22.21 -17.68
CA TYR A 84 -2.30 -23.31 -18.27
C TYR A 84 -0.97 -23.57 -17.54
N LYS A 85 -0.30 -22.50 -17.10
CA LYS A 85 0.98 -22.55 -16.38
C LYS A 85 1.10 -21.40 -15.37
N GLY A 86 1.69 -21.67 -14.21
CA GLY A 86 1.73 -20.76 -13.05
C GLY A 86 2.80 -19.66 -13.07
N ASN A 87 3.65 -19.59 -14.11
CA ASN A 87 4.75 -18.60 -14.21
C ASN A 87 4.89 -18.02 -15.63
N ASP A 88 3.82 -18.05 -16.42
CA ASP A 88 3.79 -17.49 -17.77
C ASP A 88 3.27 -16.05 -17.76
N TYR A 89 3.39 -15.34 -18.89
CA TYR A 89 2.96 -13.94 -18.98
C TYR A 89 1.48 -13.76 -18.59
N THR A 90 0.61 -14.66 -19.05
CA THR A 90 -0.83 -14.67 -18.71
C THR A 90 -1.09 -14.95 -17.22
N ALA A 91 -0.19 -15.67 -16.56
CA ALA A 91 -0.27 -15.91 -15.12
C ALA A 91 -0.04 -14.61 -14.34
N TYR A 92 0.96 -13.82 -14.73
CA TYR A 92 1.20 -12.51 -14.12
C TYR A 92 0.04 -11.54 -14.37
N THR A 93 -0.52 -11.51 -15.58
CA THR A 93 -1.63 -10.59 -15.88
C THR A 93 -2.90 -10.94 -15.11
N ASN A 94 -3.25 -12.23 -15.03
CA ASN A 94 -4.42 -12.66 -14.25
C ASN A 94 -4.19 -12.52 -12.74
N LEU A 95 -2.99 -12.81 -12.25
CA LEU A 95 -2.63 -12.60 -10.84
C LEU A 95 -2.69 -11.11 -10.48
N ALA A 96 -2.23 -10.21 -11.35
CA ALA A 96 -2.33 -8.76 -11.17
C ALA A 96 -3.78 -8.30 -11.00
N ARG A 97 -4.69 -8.78 -11.85
CA ARG A 97 -6.13 -8.44 -11.76
C ARG A 97 -6.72 -8.87 -10.43
N VAL A 98 -6.51 -10.13 -10.04
CA VAL A 98 -7.06 -10.65 -8.78
C VAL A 98 -6.43 -9.97 -7.57
N PHE A 99 -5.12 -9.73 -7.61
CA PHE A 99 -4.42 -9.01 -6.55
C PHE A 99 -4.96 -7.59 -6.40
N ALA A 100 -5.13 -6.86 -7.51
CA ALA A 100 -5.71 -5.53 -7.52
C ALA A 100 -7.14 -5.50 -6.95
N SER A 101 -8.01 -6.42 -7.39
CA SER A 101 -9.37 -6.54 -6.87
C SER A 101 -9.36 -6.75 -5.35
N ARG A 102 -8.53 -7.67 -4.84
CA ARG A 102 -8.40 -7.92 -3.39
C ARG A 102 -7.91 -6.68 -2.63
N CYS A 103 -6.93 -5.95 -3.17
CA CYS A 103 -6.45 -4.70 -2.56
C CYS A 103 -7.55 -3.64 -2.50
N MET A 104 -8.36 -3.50 -3.55
CA MET A 104 -9.47 -2.56 -3.60
C MET A 104 -10.60 -2.94 -2.64
N GLU A 105 -10.92 -4.24 -2.52
CA GLU A 105 -11.90 -4.75 -1.55
C GLU A 105 -11.48 -4.48 -0.10
N VAL A 106 -10.18 -4.59 0.20
CA VAL A 106 -9.60 -4.23 1.52
C VAL A 106 -9.49 -2.70 1.70
N GLY A 107 -9.69 -1.93 0.64
CA GLY A 107 -9.59 -0.47 0.66
C GLY A 107 -8.14 0.02 0.77
N ILE A 108 -7.21 -0.64 0.08
CA ILE A 108 -5.82 -0.18 -0.05
C ILE A 108 -5.58 0.24 -1.50
N THR A 109 -5.39 1.55 -1.69
CA THR A 109 -5.22 2.19 -3.00
C THR A 109 -3.78 2.59 -3.29
N GLU A 110 -2.95 2.69 -2.25
CA GLU A 110 -1.58 3.19 -2.33
C GLU A 110 -0.64 2.18 -1.67
N MET A 111 0.41 1.79 -2.37
CA MET A 111 1.44 0.88 -1.85
C MET A 111 2.79 1.20 -2.49
N ARG A 112 3.88 0.84 -1.82
CA ARG A 112 5.23 1.02 -2.35
C ARG A 112 5.63 -0.18 -3.19
N CYS A 113 6.21 0.05 -4.37
CA CYS A 113 6.83 -0.98 -5.18
C CYS A 113 8.35 -0.76 -5.28
N ASP A 114 9.14 -1.72 -4.80
CA ASP A 114 10.61 -1.71 -4.92
C ASP A 114 11.12 -2.66 -6.03
N LEU A 115 10.21 -3.26 -6.82
CA LEU A 115 10.54 -4.23 -7.86
C LEU A 115 11.18 -3.54 -9.06
N LYS A 116 12.31 -4.08 -9.52
CA LYS A 116 12.94 -3.64 -10.77
C LYS A 116 12.30 -4.36 -11.95
N ALA A 117 11.46 -3.65 -12.70
CA ALA A 117 10.84 -4.19 -13.90
C ALA A 117 11.75 -4.02 -15.13
N THR A 118 12.07 -5.10 -15.82
CA THR A 118 12.64 -5.04 -17.17
C THR A 118 11.55 -4.62 -18.15
N GLN A 119 11.85 -3.69 -19.07
CA GLN A 119 10.91 -3.27 -20.10
C GLN A 119 10.44 -4.49 -20.92
N GLY A 120 9.11 -4.62 -21.10
CA GLY A 120 8.50 -5.77 -21.77
C GLY A 120 8.49 -7.08 -20.96
N GLY A 121 9.02 -7.09 -19.73
CA GLY A 121 9.03 -8.28 -18.88
C GLY A 121 7.67 -8.60 -18.26
N LYS A 122 7.53 -9.83 -17.73
CA LYS A 122 6.32 -10.30 -17.03
C LYS A 122 5.98 -9.46 -15.78
N VAL A 123 7.01 -8.97 -15.09
CA VAL A 123 6.83 -8.08 -13.93
C VAL A 123 6.32 -6.71 -14.38
N ALA A 124 6.78 -6.19 -15.52
CA ALA A 124 6.30 -4.92 -16.05
C ALA A 124 4.81 -4.98 -16.42
N SER A 125 4.35 -6.08 -17.03
CA SER A 125 2.93 -6.25 -17.34
C SER A 125 2.07 -6.40 -16.09
N PHE A 126 2.58 -7.07 -15.06
CA PHE A 126 1.94 -7.12 -13.74
C PHE A 126 1.74 -5.71 -13.16
N LEU A 127 2.80 -4.91 -13.10
CA LEU A 127 2.74 -3.56 -12.52
C LEU A 127 1.81 -2.65 -13.32
N LYS A 128 1.85 -2.73 -14.66
CA LYS A 128 0.96 -1.96 -15.55
C LYS A 128 -0.52 -2.23 -15.24
N ILE A 129 -0.90 -3.49 -15.08
CA ILE A 129 -2.30 -3.88 -14.81
C ILE A 129 -2.72 -3.42 -13.41
N VAL A 130 -1.83 -3.49 -12.42
CA VAL A 130 -2.10 -2.95 -11.08
C VAL A 130 -2.32 -1.44 -11.12
N GLU A 131 -1.52 -0.70 -11.89
CA GLU A 131 -1.75 0.74 -12.08
C GLU A 131 -3.06 1.04 -12.82
N GLU A 132 -3.36 0.30 -13.90
CA GLU A 132 -4.61 0.41 -14.66
C GLU A 132 -5.86 0.13 -13.79
N SER A 133 -5.73 -0.71 -12.77
CA SER A 133 -6.81 -1.01 -11.81
C SER A 133 -7.09 0.11 -10.78
N GLY A 134 -6.30 1.19 -10.79
CA GLY A 134 -6.46 2.34 -9.91
C GLY A 134 -5.59 2.33 -8.66
N ILE A 135 -4.63 1.41 -8.56
CA ILE A 135 -3.68 1.33 -7.44
C ILE A 135 -2.43 2.13 -7.78
N LYS A 136 -2.04 3.04 -6.89
CA LYS A 136 -0.79 3.80 -7.02
C LYS A 136 0.36 3.01 -6.40
N LEU A 137 1.37 2.70 -7.22
CA LEU A 137 2.60 1.98 -6.81
C LEU A 137 3.63 2.88 -6.07
N LYS A 138 3.22 4.09 -5.71
CA LYS A 138 3.98 5.02 -4.89
C LYS A 138 3.11 5.50 -3.75
N GLU A 139 3.59 5.31 -2.52
CA GLU A 139 2.94 5.86 -1.35
C GLU A 139 3.11 7.38 -1.28
N PRO A 140 2.13 8.09 -0.69
CA PRO A 140 2.28 9.51 -0.42
C PRO A 140 3.31 9.74 0.68
N GLU A 141 3.85 10.95 0.67
CA GLU A 141 4.73 11.41 1.74
C GLU A 141 3.93 11.62 3.03
N ARG A 142 4.60 11.39 4.16
CA ARG A 142 4.04 11.61 5.49
C ARG A 142 3.98 13.11 5.77
N LEU A 143 2.84 13.60 6.23
CA LEU A 143 2.70 14.95 6.75
C LEU A 143 3.47 15.07 8.08
N ARG A 144 4.47 15.96 8.09
CA ARG A 144 5.25 16.30 9.28
C ARG A 144 4.76 17.63 9.83
N PRO A 145 4.79 17.83 11.15
CA PRO A 145 4.58 19.17 11.71
C PRO A 145 5.71 20.09 11.24
N SER A 146 5.39 21.36 11.01
CA SER A 146 6.42 22.37 10.77
C SER A 146 7.17 22.66 12.06
N TYR A 147 8.48 22.54 12.03
CA TYR A 147 9.38 22.89 13.11
C TYR A 147 9.90 24.32 12.94
N SER A 148 10.31 24.95 14.05
CA SER A 148 10.82 26.33 14.03
C SER A 148 12.03 26.50 13.12
N TRP A 149 12.85 25.46 12.98
CA TRP A 149 14.06 25.39 12.17
C TRP A 149 13.83 24.90 10.73
N ASP A 150 12.58 24.66 10.31
CA ASP A 150 12.31 24.30 8.92
C ASP A 150 12.51 25.52 8.01
N MET A 151 13.38 25.37 7.01
CA MET A 151 13.72 26.41 6.04
C MET A 151 12.50 26.83 5.19
N HIS A 152 11.60 25.89 4.93
CA HIS A 152 10.37 26.12 4.16
C HIS A 152 9.16 25.76 5.01
N ARG A 153 8.29 26.74 5.26
CA ARG A 153 6.99 26.53 5.90
C ARG A 153 5.92 26.53 4.84
N HIS A 154 5.14 25.45 4.79
CA HIS A 154 3.93 25.45 3.97
C HIS A 154 2.96 26.49 4.52
N ALA A 155 2.35 27.27 3.62
CA ALA A 155 1.26 28.16 4.00
C ALA A 155 0.17 27.34 4.70
N LYS A 156 -0.34 27.85 5.81
CA LYS A 156 -1.42 27.17 6.51
C LYS A 156 -2.65 27.16 5.58
N PRO A 157 -3.37 26.04 5.43
CA PRO A 157 -4.52 25.97 4.53
C PRO A 157 -5.63 27.00 4.79
N TRP A 158 -5.66 27.60 5.98
CA TRP A 158 -6.64 28.62 6.39
C TRP A 158 -6.08 30.05 6.35
N GLU A 159 -4.84 30.22 5.92
CA GLU A 159 -4.20 31.53 5.77
C GLU A 159 -4.45 32.00 4.33
N VAL A 160 -5.44 32.89 4.17
CA VAL A 160 -5.76 33.49 2.87
C VAL A 160 -4.70 34.56 2.60
N THR A 161 -3.72 34.22 1.76
CA THR A 161 -2.86 35.22 1.15
C THR A 161 -3.62 35.82 -0.03
N GLU A 162 -4.33 36.93 0.22
CA GLU A 162 -4.86 37.76 -0.86
C GLU A 162 -3.69 38.16 -1.79
N GLN A 163 -3.87 37.98 -3.10
CA GLN A 163 -2.99 38.52 -4.14
C GLN A 163 -3.58 39.81 -4.68
#